data_AF-A0A9D6KUF9-F1
#
_entry.id   AF-A0A9D6KUF9-F1
#
_cell.length_a   1.000
_cell.length_b   1.000
_cell.length_c   1.000
_cell.angle_alpha   90.00
_cell.angle_beta   90.00
_cell.angle_gamma   90.00
#
_symmetry.space_group_name_H-M   'P 1'
#
loop_
_entity.id
_entity.type
_entity.pdbx_description
1 polymer ?
#
loop_
_entity_poly.entity_id
_entity_poly.type
_entity_poly.pdbx_seq_one_letter_code
_entity_poly.pdbx_strand_id
1 'polypeptide(L)'
;MTFAALRGHSANLVGVPTGLLASAAFNDFPLTLHIRGVHENHVRLFDGLAKAGSQAEAGHFFQDYMDDTFGLRRPNAEPGGVRRYRASYLRLLNGWGYDASSREGAVVKGWAESRFGLFPTFHKTPLTRFASPAWSHYVVDKLSSRFHNNAIYAQLDLLYEFCQGSLARWLRPGQRHLTLYRGVNDFSDISLFGRAHPHHGPSTTLRTGPALVRLNNVSSFTARRDIAGEFGDTLLEAKVPTVKILFCNDLLPRHVLRGEAEYLVIGGDYRVAVSCF
;
A
#
# COMPACT_ATOMS: atom_id res chain seq x y z
N MET A 1 -11.64 -21.28 -16.12
CA MET A 1 -10.78 -20.08 -16.05
C MET A 1 -9.67 -20.36 -15.06
N THR A 2 -8.41 -20.29 -15.48
CA THR A 2 -7.26 -20.44 -14.57
C THR A 2 -7.35 -19.40 -13.45
N PHE A 3 -7.03 -19.80 -12.21
CA PHE A 3 -7.00 -18.93 -11.01
C PHE A 3 -6.26 -17.59 -11.23
N ALA A 4 -5.40 -17.49 -12.25
CA ALA A 4 -4.75 -16.26 -12.69
C ALA A 4 -5.70 -15.09 -13.02
N ALA A 5 -6.88 -15.35 -13.60
CA ALA A 5 -7.86 -14.30 -13.92
C ALA A 5 -8.50 -13.64 -12.68
N LEU A 6 -8.37 -14.27 -11.51
CA LEU A 6 -8.83 -13.72 -10.22
C LEU A 6 -7.74 -12.93 -9.49
N ARG A 7 -6.50 -12.89 -10.02
CA ARG A 7 -5.35 -12.29 -9.31
C ARG A 7 -5.12 -10.82 -9.66
N GLY A 8 -5.63 -10.38 -10.81
CA GLY A 8 -5.40 -9.04 -11.32
C GLY A 8 -5.70 -8.90 -12.81
N HIS A 9 -5.69 -7.68 -13.33
CA HIS A 9 -5.74 -7.41 -14.76
C HIS A 9 -4.35 -7.54 -15.39
N SER A 10 -4.31 -7.91 -16.66
CA SER A 10 -3.05 -8.04 -17.43
C SER A 10 -2.39 -6.70 -17.73
N ALA A 11 -3.15 -5.61 -17.72
CA ALA A 11 -2.65 -4.25 -17.89
C ALA A 11 -2.19 -3.69 -16.54
N ASN A 12 -0.91 -3.32 -16.44
CA ASN A 12 -0.35 -2.58 -15.33
C ASN A 12 0.70 -1.58 -15.85
N LEU A 13 1.22 -0.72 -14.98
CA LEU A 13 2.14 0.36 -15.33
C LEU A 13 3.58 0.10 -14.90
N VAL A 14 3.88 -1.11 -14.39
CA VAL A 14 5.20 -1.45 -13.84
C VAL A 14 6.00 -2.44 -14.70
N GLY A 15 5.46 -2.87 -15.84
CA GLY A 15 6.19 -3.68 -16.82
C GLY A 15 6.45 -5.13 -16.42
N VAL A 16 5.90 -5.59 -15.28
CA VAL A 16 6.02 -6.96 -14.80
C VAL A 16 4.65 -7.65 -14.89
N PRO A 17 4.52 -8.87 -15.44
CA PRO A 17 3.23 -9.55 -15.51
C PRO A 17 2.54 -9.66 -14.14
N THR A 18 1.28 -9.25 -14.05
CA THR A 18 0.53 -9.20 -12.78
C THR A 18 0.49 -10.54 -12.04
N GLY A 19 0.40 -11.65 -12.78
CA GLY A 19 0.45 -12.99 -12.20
C GLY A 19 1.79 -13.31 -11.50
N LEU A 20 2.91 -12.84 -12.06
CA LEU A 20 4.24 -12.94 -11.45
C LEU A 20 4.32 -12.01 -10.25
N LEU A 21 3.95 -10.73 -10.41
CA LEU A 21 3.97 -9.75 -9.33
C LEU A 21 3.13 -10.18 -8.12
N ALA A 22 2.00 -10.83 -8.34
CA ALA A 22 1.13 -11.37 -7.30
C ALA A 22 1.68 -12.63 -6.62
N SER A 23 2.78 -13.21 -7.11
CA SER A 23 3.29 -14.52 -6.66
C SER A 23 4.34 -14.39 -5.55
N ALA A 24 4.48 -15.47 -4.77
CA ALA A 24 5.57 -15.57 -3.81
C ALA A 24 6.94 -15.71 -4.48
N ALA A 25 7.02 -16.19 -5.73
CA ALA A 25 8.27 -16.27 -6.47
C ALA A 25 8.85 -14.87 -6.78
N PHE A 26 8.01 -13.90 -7.12
CA PHE A 26 8.45 -12.50 -7.24
C PHE A 26 8.92 -11.98 -5.89
N ASN A 27 8.25 -12.35 -4.80
CA ASN A 27 8.68 -11.94 -3.47
C ASN A 27 10.04 -12.54 -3.10
N ASP A 28 10.37 -13.77 -3.50
CA ASP A 28 11.69 -14.35 -3.26
C ASP A 28 12.78 -13.66 -4.12
N PHE A 29 12.45 -13.36 -5.38
CA PHE A 29 13.36 -12.82 -6.38
C PHE A 29 12.83 -11.51 -6.98
N PRO A 30 12.79 -10.42 -6.20
CA PRO A 30 12.16 -9.19 -6.66
C PRO A 30 12.97 -8.53 -7.78
N LEU A 31 12.24 -8.06 -8.79
CA LEU A 31 12.76 -7.17 -9.83
C LEU A 31 12.48 -5.72 -9.43
N THR A 32 13.30 -4.78 -9.93
CA THR A 32 13.02 -3.36 -9.79
C THR A 32 11.68 -3.02 -10.43
N LEU A 33 10.88 -2.19 -9.75
CA LEU A 33 9.57 -1.75 -10.21
C LEU A 33 9.55 -0.24 -10.31
N HIS A 34 9.24 0.27 -11.51
CA HIS A 34 8.99 1.68 -11.76
C HIS A 34 7.63 1.87 -12.42
N ILE A 35 6.86 2.83 -11.94
CA ILE A 35 5.62 3.26 -12.58
C ILE A 35 6.00 4.09 -13.82
N ARG A 36 5.65 3.55 -14.99
CA ARG A 36 5.99 4.14 -16.28
C ARG A 36 5.49 5.58 -16.41
N GLY A 37 6.37 6.47 -16.86
CA GLY A 37 6.04 7.87 -17.14
C GLY A 37 6.18 8.81 -15.95
N VAL A 38 6.42 8.31 -14.73
CA VAL A 38 6.49 9.19 -13.55
C VAL A 38 7.77 10.03 -13.56
N HIS A 39 8.93 9.42 -13.82
CA HIS A 39 10.20 10.14 -13.87
C HIS A 39 10.24 11.12 -15.03
N GLU A 40 9.74 10.72 -16.20
CA GLU A 40 9.71 11.55 -17.41
C GLU A 40 8.78 12.76 -17.28
N ASN A 41 7.64 12.60 -16.58
CA ASN A 41 6.70 13.72 -16.38
C ASN A 41 7.11 14.65 -15.23
N HIS A 42 8.02 14.22 -14.34
CA HIS A 42 8.41 14.95 -13.14
C HIS A 42 9.93 15.08 -12.98
N VAL A 43 10.64 15.29 -14.09
CA VAL A 43 12.12 15.40 -14.13
C VAL A 43 12.64 16.40 -13.09
N ARG A 44 12.00 17.56 -12.94
CA ARG A 44 12.38 18.58 -11.93
C ARG A 44 12.39 18.05 -10.50
N LEU A 45 11.43 17.18 -10.14
CA LEU A 45 11.40 16.55 -8.84
C LEU A 45 12.60 15.61 -8.69
N PHE A 46 12.78 14.68 -9.62
CA PHE A 46 13.81 13.64 -9.48
C PHE A 46 15.24 14.18 -9.60
N ASP A 47 15.47 15.21 -10.42
CA ASP A 47 16.75 15.93 -10.47
C ASP A 47 17.06 16.64 -9.15
N GLY A 48 16.04 17.21 -8.50
CA GLY A 48 16.18 17.83 -7.18
C GLY A 48 16.46 16.80 -6.09
N LEU A 49 15.71 15.69 -6.09
CA LEU A 49 15.91 14.57 -5.16
C LEU A 49 17.29 13.92 -5.31
N ALA A 50 17.82 13.85 -6.55
CA ALA A 50 19.18 13.35 -6.80
C ALA A 50 20.25 14.23 -6.12
N LYS A 51 20.02 15.55 -6.02
CA LYS A 51 20.96 16.51 -5.41
C LYS A 51 20.84 16.62 -3.90
N ALA A 52 19.74 16.17 -3.30
CA ALA A 52 19.57 16.19 -1.85
C ALA A 52 20.70 15.41 -1.15
N GLY A 53 21.19 15.94 -0.03
CA GLY A 53 22.26 15.35 0.78
C GLY A 53 21.76 14.36 1.83
N SER A 54 20.48 14.43 2.21
CA SER A 54 19.89 13.57 3.25
C SER A 54 18.42 13.21 2.97
N GLN A 55 17.92 12.16 3.63
CA GLN A 55 16.50 11.79 3.58
C GLN A 55 15.58 12.94 4.04
N ALA A 56 15.97 13.66 5.10
CA ALA A 56 15.17 14.75 5.64
C ALA A 56 15.03 15.90 4.63
N GLU A 57 16.14 16.29 4.01
CA GLU A 57 16.16 17.30 2.94
C GLU A 57 15.33 16.86 1.73
N ALA A 58 15.50 15.60 1.29
CA ALA A 58 14.73 15.03 0.19
C ALA A 58 13.22 15.00 0.50
N GLY A 59 12.86 14.68 1.75
CA GLY A 59 11.47 14.69 2.23
C GLY A 59 10.85 16.08 2.23
N HIS A 60 11.59 17.11 2.64
CA HIS A 60 11.14 18.50 2.56
C HIS A 60 10.95 18.96 1.11
N PHE A 61 11.95 18.70 0.26
CA PHE A 61 11.87 19.04 -1.16
C PHE A 61 10.70 18.34 -1.86
N PHE A 62 10.47 17.05 -1.57
CA PHE A 62 9.32 16.32 -2.08
C PHE A 62 8.00 16.96 -1.63
N GLN A 63 7.87 17.32 -0.35
CA GLN A 63 6.65 17.96 0.16
C GLN A 63 6.39 19.31 -0.49
N ASP A 64 7.41 20.15 -0.64
CA ASP A 64 7.27 21.45 -1.32
C ASP A 64 6.88 21.28 -2.79
N TYR A 65 7.52 20.34 -3.50
CA TYR A 65 7.15 20.02 -4.88
C TYR A 65 5.69 19.56 -5.00
N MET A 66 5.23 18.69 -4.09
CA MET A 66 3.85 18.19 -4.07
C MET A 66 2.86 19.31 -3.74
N ASP A 67 3.22 20.18 -2.79
CA ASP A 67 2.44 21.35 -2.42
C ASP A 67 2.27 22.30 -3.60
N ASP A 68 3.32 22.58 -4.34
CA ASP A 68 3.30 23.51 -5.48
C ASP A 68 2.60 22.89 -6.70
N THR A 69 2.87 21.62 -7.01
CA THR A 69 2.34 20.93 -8.20
C THR A 69 0.84 20.65 -8.09
N PHE A 70 0.36 20.25 -6.90
CA PHE A 70 -1.05 19.90 -6.66
C PHE A 70 -1.80 20.93 -5.83
N GLY A 71 -1.12 22.03 -5.47
CA GLY A 71 -1.65 23.11 -4.64
C GLY A 71 -2.27 22.59 -3.34
N LEU A 72 -1.49 21.80 -2.59
CA LEU A 72 -1.91 21.16 -1.33
C LEU A 72 -1.71 22.07 -0.11
N ARG A 73 -0.81 23.06 -0.23
CA ARG A 73 -0.59 24.06 0.81
C ARG A 73 -1.90 24.80 1.08
N ARG A 74 -2.25 24.95 2.35
CA ARG A 74 -3.41 25.77 2.74
C ARG A 74 -3.04 27.23 2.51
N PRO A 75 -3.68 27.97 1.60
CA PRO A 75 -3.48 29.41 1.56
C PRO A 75 -3.96 30.00 2.89
N ASN A 76 -3.27 31.02 3.40
CA ASN A 76 -3.85 31.87 4.43
C ASN A 76 -5.19 32.39 3.88
N ALA A 77 -6.29 32.09 4.56
CA ALA A 77 -7.61 32.35 4.02
C ALA A 77 -7.86 33.86 3.95
N GLU A 78 -8.01 34.39 2.74
CA GLU A 78 -8.70 35.65 2.49
C GLU A 78 -10.14 35.53 3.03
N PRO A 79 -10.63 36.47 3.86
CA PRO A 79 -11.98 36.40 4.40
C PRO A 79 -13.01 36.58 3.27
N GLY A 80 -13.80 35.52 2.99
CA GLY A 80 -14.94 35.55 2.05
C GLY A 80 -14.84 34.64 0.82
N GLY A 81 -13.69 33.98 0.58
CA GLY A 81 -13.52 33.07 -0.56
C GLY A 81 -14.18 31.69 -0.36
N VAL A 82 -14.93 31.21 -1.36
CA VAL A 82 -15.45 29.83 -1.38
C VAL A 82 -14.29 28.84 -1.48
N ARG A 83 -14.00 28.15 -0.38
CA ARG A 83 -12.88 27.22 -0.24
C ARG A 83 -13.12 25.93 -1.03
N ARG A 84 -12.39 25.72 -2.14
CA ARG A 84 -12.46 24.45 -2.88
C ARG A 84 -11.58 23.40 -2.21
N TYR A 85 -12.20 22.36 -1.66
CA TYR A 85 -11.50 21.21 -1.09
C TYR A 85 -10.69 20.47 -2.18
N ARG A 86 -9.40 20.20 -1.94
CA ARG A 86 -8.52 19.43 -2.82
C ARG A 86 -8.11 18.11 -2.18
N ALA A 87 -8.22 17.02 -2.92
CA ALA A 87 -7.72 15.73 -2.48
C ALA A 87 -6.18 15.75 -2.32
N SER A 88 -5.71 15.09 -1.27
CA SER A 88 -4.30 15.02 -0.90
C SER A 88 -3.94 13.59 -0.52
N TYR A 89 -2.80 13.10 -0.99
CA TYR A 89 -2.26 11.80 -0.59
C TYR A 89 -2.08 11.70 0.94
N LEU A 90 -1.72 12.80 1.62
CA LEU A 90 -1.61 12.84 3.08
C LEU A 90 -2.94 12.49 3.76
N ARG A 91 -4.06 12.94 3.20
CA ARG A 91 -5.38 12.55 3.71
C ARG A 91 -5.65 11.07 3.49
N LEU A 92 -5.25 10.51 2.35
CA LEU A 92 -5.41 9.08 2.09
C LEU A 92 -4.60 8.24 3.09
N LEU A 93 -3.35 8.61 3.34
CA LEU A 93 -2.49 7.94 4.33
C LEU A 93 -3.07 8.04 5.75
N ASN A 94 -3.54 9.23 6.15
CA ASN A 94 -4.20 9.40 7.46
C ASN A 94 -5.48 8.55 7.57
N GLY A 95 -6.32 8.53 6.52
CA GLY A 95 -7.54 7.74 6.50
C GLY A 95 -7.27 6.23 6.51
N TRP A 96 -6.21 5.79 5.83
CA TRP A 96 -5.73 4.42 5.87
C TRP A 96 -5.31 4.00 7.28
N GLY A 97 -4.54 4.85 7.97
CA GLY A 97 -4.09 4.58 9.34
C GLY A 97 -5.23 4.44 10.34
N TYR A 98 -6.39 5.05 10.08
CA TYR A 98 -7.58 4.91 10.92
C TYR A 98 -8.43 3.68 10.55
N ASP A 99 -8.73 3.49 9.26
CA ASP A 99 -9.52 2.37 8.77
C ASP A 99 -9.12 2.04 7.32
N ALA A 100 -8.49 0.88 7.11
CA ALA A 100 -8.11 0.40 5.78
C ALA A 100 -9.32 0.06 4.87
N SER A 101 -10.53 -0.01 5.43
CA SER A 101 -11.81 -0.15 4.72
C SER A 101 -12.60 1.17 4.60
N SER A 102 -11.98 2.29 4.94
CA SER A 102 -12.53 3.63 4.67
C SER A 102 -12.56 3.95 3.17
N ARG A 103 -13.19 5.06 2.79
CA ARG A 103 -13.16 5.54 1.40
C ARG A 103 -11.74 5.88 0.96
N GLU A 104 -10.96 6.49 1.84
CA GLU A 104 -9.54 6.72 1.65
C GLU A 104 -8.81 5.39 1.34
N GLY A 105 -9.09 4.35 2.12
CA GLY A 105 -8.59 2.99 1.88
C GLY A 105 -9.00 2.42 0.53
N ALA A 106 -10.25 2.60 0.12
CA ALA A 106 -10.74 2.17 -1.19
C ALA A 106 -9.97 2.82 -2.36
N VAL A 107 -9.66 4.11 -2.23
CA VAL A 107 -8.89 4.87 -3.23
C VAL A 107 -7.47 4.32 -3.33
N VAL A 108 -6.79 4.05 -2.20
CA VAL A 108 -5.43 3.46 -2.18
C VAL A 108 -5.43 2.06 -2.80
N LYS A 109 -6.39 1.20 -2.45
CA LYS A 109 -6.56 -0.11 -3.09
C LYS A 109 -6.79 0.02 -4.60
N GLY A 110 -7.59 1.00 -5.01
CA GLY A 110 -7.86 1.28 -6.42
C GLY A 110 -6.63 1.77 -7.19
N TRP A 111 -5.75 2.52 -6.53
CA TRP A 111 -4.46 2.91 -7.09
C TRP A 111 -3.56 1.69 -7.30
N ALA A 112 -3.42 0.83 -6.29
CA ALA A 112 -2.61 -0.38 -6.39
C ALA A 112 -3.13 -1.32 -7.48
N GLU A 113 -4.47 -1.46 -7.55
CA GLU A 113 -5.15 -2.14 -8.64
C GLU A 113 -4.74 -1.53 -10.00
N SER A 114 -4.83 -0.22 -10.17
CA SER A 114 -4.52 0.44 -11.45
C SER A 114 -3.04 0.37 -11.87
N ARG A 115 -2.10 0.40 -10.93
CA ARG A 115 -0.65 0.53 -11.23
C ARG A 115 0.04 -0.83 -11.29
N PHE A 116 -0.35 -1.74 -10.41
CA PHE A 116 0.28 -3.05 -10.26
C PHE A 116 -0.60 -4.18 -10.81
N GLY A 117 -1.82 -3.86 -11.22
CA GLY A 117 -2.78 -4.83 -11.72
C GLY A 117 -3.45 -5.66 -10.62
N LEU A 118 -3.12 -5.46 -9.34
CA LEU A 118 -3.53 -6.36 -8.25
C LEU A 118 -4.93 -6.03 -7.74
N PHE A 119 -5.89 -6.95 -7.87
CA PHE A 119 -7.23 -6.77 -7.31
C PHE A 119 -7.22 -6.80 -5.78
N PRO A 120 -8.01 -5.94 -5.11
CA PRO A 120 -8.22 -6.07 -3.67
C PRO A 120 -9.04 -7.33 -3.38
N THR A 121 -8.71 -8.01 -2.29
CA THR A 121 -9.44 -9.18 -1.78
C THR A 121 -10.49 -8.80 -0.73
N PHE A 122 -10.39 -7.60 -0.15
CA PHE A 122 -11.27 -7.16 0.94
C PHE A 122 -11.49 -5.63 0.95
N HIS A 123 -12.74 -5.22 1.17
CA HIS A 123 -13.12 -3.84 1.47
C HIS A 123 -14.45 -3.82 2.22
N LYS A 124 -14.41 -3.64 3.55
CA LYS A 124 -15.54 -3.85 4.50
C LYS A 124 -16.07 -5.29 4.54
N THR A 125 -16.11 -5.96 3.40
CA THR A 125 -16.44 -7.37 3.23
C THR A 125 -15.50 -8.01 2.20
N PRO A 126 -15.39 -9.35 2.16
CA PRO A 126 -14.59 -10.05 1.16
C PRO A 126 -15.08 -9.78 -0.28
N LEU A 127 -14.14 -9.48 -1.17
CA LEU A 127 -14.37 -9.18 -2.59
C LEU A 127 -14.11 -10.42 -3.45
N THR A 128 -15.03 -11.38 -3.42
CA THR A 128 -14.85 -12.69 -4.07
C THR A 128 -15.30 -12.75 -5.53
N ARG A 129 -16.18 -11.83 -5.96
CA ARG A 129 -16.77 -11.83 -7.31
C ARG A 129 -16.98 -10.41 -7.83
N PHE A 130 -16.60 -10.19 -9.09
CA PHE A 130 -16.92 -8.97 -9.84
C PHE A 130 -18.43 -8.76 -9.98
N ALA A 131 -18.85 -7.49 -10.04
CA ALA A 131 -20.26 -7.09 -10.17
C ALA A 131 -21.18 -7.64 -9.05
N SER A 132 -20.61 -8.08 -7.92
CA SER A 132 -21.36 -8.36 -6.70
C SER A 132 -21.72 -7.05 -5.98
N PRO A 133 -22.72 -7.05 -5.06
CA PRO A 133 -23.00 -5.88 -4.22
C PRO A 133 -21.76 -5.38 -3.48
N ALA A 134 -20.95 -6.28 -2.93
CA ALA A 134 -19.68 -5.95 -2.26
C ALA A 134 -18.71 -5.22 -3.21
N TRP A 135 -18.56 -5.72 -4.45
CA TRP A 135 -17.76 -5.06 -5.47
C TRP A 135 -18.30 -3.68 -5.84
N SER A 136 -19.62 -3.54 -6.01
CA SER A 136 -20.25 -2.25 -6.30
C SER A 136 -20.03 -1.24 -5.18
N HIS A 137 -20.15 -1.64 -3.91
CA HIS A 137 -19.85 -0.78 -2.77
C HIS A 137 -18.38 -0.32 -2.76
N TYR A 138 -17.45 -1.24 -3.01
CA TYR A 138 -16.04 -0.92 -3.17
C TYR A 138 -15.82 0.11 -4.30
N VAL A 139 -16.43 -0.10 -5.47
CA VAL A 139 -16.31 0.82 -6.61
C VAL A 139 -16.86 2.21 -6.29
N VAL A 140 -17.99 2.30 -5.59
CA VAL A 140 -18.56 3.60 -5.14
C VAL A 140 -17.60 4.34 -4.22
N ASP A 141 -17.01 3.65 -3.24
CA ASP A 141 -16.04 4.27 -2.33
C ASP A 141 -14.74 4.66 -3.08
N LYS A 142 -14.21 3.76 -3.92
CA LYS A 142 -13.02 3.96 -4.76
C LYS A 142 -13.17 5.17 -5.68
N LEU A 143 -14.33 5.34 -6.30
CA LEU A 143 -14.61 6.40 -7.29
C LEU A 143 -15.25 7.64 -6.68
N SER A 144 -15.26 7.78 -5.36
CA SER A 144 -15.83 8.95 -4.70
C SER A 144 -15.16 10.24 -5.23
N SER A 145 -15.96 11.11 -5.86
CA SER A 145 -15.51 12.33 -6.52
C SER A 145 -14.73 13.28 -5.60
N ARG A 146 -14.96 13.18 -4.28
CA ARG A 146 -14.22 13.91 -3.25
C ARG A 146 -12.71 13.66 -3.29
N PHE A 147 -12.26 12.50 -3.79
CA PHE A 147 -10.84 12.17 -3.90
C PHE A 147 -10.29 12.32 -5.32
N HIS A 148 -11.14 12.30 -6.34
CA HIS A 148 -10.72 12.37 -7.75
C HIS A 148 -10.71 13.80 -8.33
N ASN A 149 -10.74 14.81 -7.47
CA ASN A 149 -10.76 16.21 -7.89
C ASN A 149 -9.38 16.88 -7.94
N ASN A 150 -8.29 16.12 -7.73
CA ASN A 150 -6.93 16.66 -7.67
C ASN A 150 -5.85 15.64 -8.08
N ALA A 151 -6.07 14.89 -9.17
CA ALA A 151 -5.10 13.94 -9.73
C ALA A 151 -4.49 12.96 -8.70
N ILE A 152 -5.34 12.43 -7.81
CA ILE A 152 -4.88 11.71 -6.61
C ILE A 152 -4.01 10.49 -6.89
N TYR A 153 -4.21 9.81 -8.02
CA TYR A 153 -3.35 8.70 -8.40
C TYR A 153 -1.95 9.15 -8.83
N ALA A 154 -1.81 10.29 -9.50
CA ALA A 154 -0.49 10.86 -9.80
C ALA A 154 0.27 11.24 -8.51
N GLN A 155 -0.46 11.72 -7.49
CA GLN A 155 0.14 11.98 -6.18
C GLN A 155 0.69 10.71 -5.52
N LEU A 156 -0.04 9.59 -5.63
CA LEU A 156 0.42 8.28 -5.11
C LEU A 156 1.54 7.68 -5.96
N ASP A 157 1.53 7.91 -7.28
CA ASP A 157 2.61 7.50 -8.18
C ASP A 157 3.95 8.16 -7.76
N LEU A 158 3.93 9.48 -7.52
CA LEU A 158 5.10 10.22 -7.04
C LEU A 158 5.54 9.78 -5.65
N LEU A 159 4.59 9.52 -4.75
CA LEU A 159 4.89 9.01 -3.41
C LEU A 159 5.62 7.65 -3.48
N TYR A 160 5.13 6.74 -4.32
CA TYR A 160 5.74 5.43 -4.50
C TYR A 160 7.17 5.54 -5.06
N GLU A 161 7.38 6.31 -6.14
CA GLU A 161 8.71 6.48 -6.74
C GLU A 161 9.69 7.19 -5.79
N PHE A 162 9.22 8.20 -5.05
CA PHE A 162 10.02 8.84 -4.01
C PHE A 162 10.39 7.85 -2.90
N CYS A 163 9.45 6.97 -2.50
CA CYS A 163 9.72 5.92 -1.54
C CYS A 163 10.79 4.94 -2.05
N GLN A 164 10.72 4.53 -3.31
CA GLN A 164 11.72 3.62 -3.89
C GLN A 164 13.12 4.26 -3.91
N GLY A 165 13.23 5.51 -4.35
CA GLY A 165 14.50 6.24 -4.32
C GLY A 165 15.05 6.41 -2.90
N SER A 166 14.18 6.72 -1.94
CA SER A 166 14.54 6.90 -0.53
C SER A 166 15.02 5.60 0.13
N LEU A 167 14.31 4.49 -0.12
CA LEU A 167 14.70 3.16 0.35
C LEU A 167 16.06 2.73 -0.20
N ALA A 168 16.28 2.90 -1.51
CA ALA A 168 17.53 2.51 -2.15
C ALA A 168 18.72 3.35 -1.68
N ARG A 169 18.52 4.65 -1.44
CA ARG A 169 19.62 5.58 -1.18
C ARG A 169 19.94 5.79 0.30
N TRP A 170 18.92 5.96 1.14
CA TRP A 170 19.12 6.40 2.53
C TRP A 170 18.56 5.43 3.55
N LEU A 171 17.33 4.96 3.36
CA LEU A 171 16.62 4.24 4.42
C LEU A 171 17.10 2.80 4.53
N ARG A 172 17.25 2.07 3.42
CA ARG A 172 17.62 0.64 3.42
C ARG A 172 18.64 0.30 2.31
N PRO A 173 19.82 0.95 2.26
CA PRO A 173 20.77 0.75 1.16
C PRO A 173 21.19 -0.71 1.01
N GLY A 174 21.17 -1.22 -0.22
CA GLY A 174 21.56 -2.59 -0.55
C GLY A 174 20.57 -3.69 -0.10
N GLN A 175 19.50 -3.35 0.62
CA GLN A 175 18.52 -4.34 1.06
C GLN A 175 17.46 -4.59 -0.01
N ARG A 176 17.26 -5.87 -0.36
CA ARG A 176 16.20 -6.31 -1.27
C ARG A 176 14.90 -6.67 -0.53
N HIS A 177 15.01 -6.99 0.76
CA HIS A 177 13.90 -7.41 1.61
C HIS A 177 14.01 -6.82 3.00
N LEU A 178 12.86 -6.55 3.62
CA LEU A 178 12.74 -6.24 5.04
C LEU A 178 11.98 -7.36 5.75
N THR A 179 12.36 -7.65 7.00
CA THR A 179 11.54 -8.49 7.86
C THR A 179 10.49 -7.61 8.53
N LEU A 180 9.22 -7.83 8.22
CA LEU A 180 8.13 -7.04 8.75
C LEU A 180 7.05 -7.95 9.35
N TYR A 181 6.29 -7.39 10.28
CA TYR A 181 5.29 -8.09 11.08
C TYR A 181 3.90 -7.47 10.88
N ARG A 182 2.87 -8.33 10.94
CA ARG A 182 1.46 -7.93 10.92
C ARG A 182 0.68 -8.76 11.94
N GLY A 183 0.03 -8.09 12.88
CA GLY A 183 -1.00 -8.68 13.74
C GLY A 183 -2.29 -8.92 12.95
N VAL A 184 -2.95 -10.05 13.21
CA VAL A 184 -4.19 -10.47 12.55
C VAL A 184 -5.19 -10.93 13.60
N ASN A 185 -6.29 -10.20 13.73
CA ASN A 185 -7.45 -10.56 14.56
C ASN A 185 -8.44 -11.47 13.83
N ASP A 186 -8.65 -11.22 12.53
CA ASP A 186 -9.57 -11.95 11.68
C ASP A 186 -8.89 -12.18 10.33
N PHE A 187 -8.99 -13.39 9.80
CA PHE A 187 -8.44 -13.77 8.50
C PHE A 187 -9.37 -13.40 7.33
N SER A 188 -10.45 -12.65 7.55
CA SER A 188 -11.36 -12.24 6.48
C SER A 188 -10.69 -11.43 5.36
N ASP A 189 -9.59 -10.71 5.65
CA ASP A 189 -8.77 -10.01 4.66
C ASP A 189 -7.58 -10.83 4.10
N ILE A 190 -7.39 -12.07 4.59
CA ILE A 190 -6.26 -12.96 4.24
C ILE A 190 -6.76 -14.33 3.78
N SER A 191 -6.49 -14.69 2.53
CA SER A 191 -6.79 -16.05 2.04
C SER A 191 -5.60 -16.98 2.24
N LEU A 192 -5.80 -18.12 2.89
CA LEU A 192 -4.75 -19.12 3.10
C LEU A 192 -4.73 -20.12 1.94
N PHE A 193 -3.57 -20.37 1.34
CA PHE A 193 -3.43 -21.39 0.30
C PHE A 193 -2.95 -22.73 0.88
N GLY A 194 -3.53 -23.84 0.41
CA GLY A 194 -3.04 -25.19 0.71
C GLY A 194 -3.49 -25.78 2.04
N ARG A 195 -4.46 -25.17 2.74
CA ARG A 195 -5.14 -25.76 3.89
C ARG A 195 -6.64 -25.57 3.73
N ALA A 196 -7.42 -26.63 3.94
CA ALA A 196 -8.87 -26.60 3.79
C ALA A 196 -9.46 -25.44 4.59
N HIS A 197 -10.42 -24.73 4.00
CA HIS A 197 -11.24 -23.75 4.71
C HIS A 197 -11.72 -24.36 6.03
N PRO A 198 -11.48 -23.72 7.17
CA PRO A 198 -12.14 -24.10 8.40
C PRO A 198 -13.62 -23.78 8.21
N HIS A 199 -14.43 -24.83 8.19
CA HIS A 199 -15.87 -24.71 8.31
C HIS A 199 -16.22 -23.80 9.49
N HIS A 200 -17.26 -22.99 9.32
CA HIS A 200 -17.87 -22.14 10.33
C HIS A 200 -17.87 -22.80 11.73
N GLY A 201 -16.95 -22.39 12.60
CA GLY A 201 -16.82 -22.85 13.98
C GLY A 201 -15.92 -21.90 14.77
N PRO A 202 -16.15 -21.70 16.09
CA PRO A 202 -15.58 -20.60 16.87
C PRO A 202 -14.11 -20.80 17.32
N SER A 203 -13.30 -21.55 16.59
CA SER A 203 -11.86 -21.64 16.87
C SER A 203 -11.08 -21.99 15.61
N THR A 204 -10.70 -20.95 14.87
CA THR A 204 -9.87 -21.03 13.68
C THR A 204 -8.41 -20.80 14.07
N THR A 205 -7.87 -21.61 14.98
CA THR A 205 -6.45 -21.50 15.34
C THR A 205 -5.60 -21.88 14.13
N LEU A 206 -4.96 -20.90 13.50
CA LEU A 206 -3.93 -21.19 12.51
C LEU A 206 -2.82 -21.98 13.23
N ARG A 207 -2.53 -23.20 12.75
CA ARG A 207 -1.35 -23.91 13.23
C ARG A 207 -0.11 -23.06 12.93
N THR A 208 0.63 -22.75 14.00
CA THR A 208 1.91 -22.05 13.95
C THR A 208 2.88 -22.71 12.97
N GLY A 209 3.78 -21.90 12.41
CA GLY A 209 4.78 -22.33 11.43
C GLY A 209 4.60 -21.70 10.04
N PRO A 210 5.28 -22.24 9.02
CA PRO A 210 5.30 -21.65 7.68
C PRO A 210 3.95 -21.78 6.97
N ALA A 211 3.52 -20.71 6.31
CA ALA A 211 2.30 -20.65 5.52
C ALA A 211 2.48 -19.81 4.26
N LEU A 212 1.61 -20.04 3.26
CA LEU A 212 1.46 -19.19 2.08
C LEU A 212 0.10 -18.49 2.16
N VAL A 213 0.12 -17.16 2.17
CA VAL A 213 -1.09 -16.34 2.38
C VAL A 213 -1.26 -15.33 1.25
N ARG A 214 -2.51 -15.07 0.84
CA ARG A 214 -2.89 -13.94 0.00
C ARG A 214 -3.19 -12.76 0.91
N LEU A 215 -2.35 -11.75 0.84
CA LEU A 215 -2.66 -10.44 1.43
C LEU A 215 -3.54 -9.64 0.48
N ASN A 216 -4.35 -8.74 1.04
CA ASN A 216 -5.03 -7.71 0.27
C ASN A 216 -4.02 -6.87 -0.53
N ASN A 217 -4.46 -6.25 -1.63
CA ASN A 217 -3.54 -5.61 -2.58
C ASN A 217 -2.71 -4.47 -1.99
N VAL A 218 -3.14 -3.90 -0.87
CA VAL A 218 -2.33 -3.07 0.04
C VAL A 218 -2.59 -3.53 1.47
N SER A 219 -1.54 -3.65 2.28
CA SER A 219 -1.60 -4.13 3.67
C SER A 219 -0.63 -3.34 4.56
N SER A 220 -1.00 -3.18 5.83
CA SER A 220 -0.17 -2.52 6.84
C SER A 220 0.77 -3.51 7.54
N PHE A 221 2.00 -3.07 7.79
CA PHE A 221 3.04 -3.82 8.49
C PHE A 221 3.83 -2.90 9.44
N THR A 222 4.59 -3.50 10.35
CA THR A 222 5.55 -2.82 11.24
C THR A 222 6.89 -3.56 11.25
N ALA A 223 7.99 -2.86 11.51
CA ALA A 223 9.29 -3.51 11.74
C ALA A 223 9.42 -4.06 13.18
N ARG A 224 8.51 -3.68 14.07
CA ARG A 224 8.51 -4.03 15.49
C ARG A 224 7.56 -5.18 15.81
N ARG A 225 8.13 -6.31 16.26
CA ARG A 225 7.38 -7.55 16.54
C ARG A 225 6.42 -7.39 17.72
N ASP A 226 6.89 -6.72 18.77
CA ASP A 226 6.16 -6.38 20.00
C ASP A 226 4.89 -5.60 19.66
N ILE A 227 5.04 -4.54 18.87
CA ILE A 227 3.91 -3.74 18.39
C ILE A 227 2.92 -4.59 17.62
N ALA A 228 3.38 -5.40 16.66
CA ALA A 228 2.45 -6.23 15.88
C ALA A 228 1.65 -7.23 16.75
N GLY A 229 2.16 -7.62 17.91
CA GLY A 229 1.48 -8.51 18.85
C GLY A 229 0.35 -7.88 19.65
N GLU A 230 0.28 -6.56 19.71
CA GLU A 230 -0.84 -5.86 20.37
C GLU A 230 -2.13 -5.89 19.52
N PHE A 231 -2.05 -6.28 18.24
CA PHE A 231 -3.15 -6.20 17.25
C PHE A 231 -3.72 -7.55 16.81
N GLY A 232 -3.41 -8.63 17.52
CA GLY A 232 -4.23 -9.82 17.49
C GLY A 232 -3.60 -11.11 17.93
N ASP A 233 -4.44 -12.14 17.94
CA ASP A 233 -4.10 -13.48 18.45
C ASP A 233 -3.05 -14.19 17.57
N THR A 234 -2.91 -13.74 16.32
CA THR A 234 -1.96 -14.29 15.35
C THR A 234 -1.03 -13.21 14.82
N LEU A 235 0.26 -13.51 14.83
CA LEU A 235 1.31 -12.74 14.20
C LEU A 235 1.77 -13.38 12.89
N LEU A 236 1.89 -12.57 11.84
CA LEU A 236 2.55 -12.92 10.60
C LEU A 236 3.90 -12.23 10.50
N GLU A 237 4.98 -13.01 10.34
CA GLU A 237 6.30 -12.52 9.95
C GLU A 237 6.52 -12.75 8.45
N ALA A 238 6.89 -11.72 7.70
CA ALA A 238 7.10 -11.78 6.26
C ALA A 238 8.44 -11.14 5.85
N LYS A 239 9.10 -11.73 4.84
CA LYS A 239 10.19 -11.07 4.09
C LYS A 239 9.57 -10.25 2.96
N VAL A 240 9.40 -8.96 3.18
CA VAL A 240 8.75 -8.04 2.24
C VAL A 240 9.78 -7.44 1.29
N PRO A 241 9.63 -7.58 -0.05
CA PRO A 241 10.50 -6.90 -1.00
C PRO A 241 10.44 -5.39 -0.82
N THR A 242 11.58 -4.71 -0.85
CA THR A 242 11.63 -3.24 -0.71
C THR A 242 10.85 -2.56 -1.84
N VAL A 243 10.89 -3.11 -3.05
CA VAL A 243 10.11 -2.68 -4.23
C VAL A 243 8.59 -2.79 -4.07
N LYS A 244 8.10 -3.50 -3.04
CA LYS A 244 6.67 -3.58 -2.70
C LYS A 244 6.27 -2.64 -1.57
N ILE A 245 7.17 -1.80 -1.06
CA ILE A 245 6.84 -0.80 -0.04
C ILE A 245 6.27 0.42 -0.74
N LEU A 246 5.00 0.72 -0.52
CA LEU A 246 4.32 1.91 -1.01
C LEU A 246 4.77 3.15 -0.23
N PHE A 247 4.84 3.03 1.10
CA PHE A 247 5.14 4.12 2.02
C PHE A 247 5.73 3.56 3.31
N CYS A 248 6.60 4.33 3.97
CA CYS A 248 7.01 4.11 5.35
C CYS A 248 7.09 5.42 6.15
N ASN A 249 6.97 5.34 7.47
CA ASN A 249 6.91 6.54 8.34
C ASN A 249 8.18 7.39 8.34
N ASP A 250 9.33 6.81 8.01
CA ASP A 250 10.62 7.50 7.91
C ASP A 250 10.75 8.31 6.60
N LEU A 251 9.79 8.19 5.68
CA LEU A 251 9.84 8.80 4.37
C LEU A 251 9.66 10.33 4.42
N LEU A 252 8.79 10.81 5.29
CA LEU A 252 8.37 12.22 5.34
C LEU A 252 8.77 12.87 6.68
N PRO A 253 9.09 14.18 6.70
CA PRO A 253 9.47 14.90 7.92
C PRO A 253 8.43 14.89 9.05
N ARG A 254 7.16 14.60 8.70
CA ARG A 254 6.07 14.41 9.66
C ARG A 254 5.49 13.03 9.45
N HIS A 255 5.38 12.25 10.52
CA HIS A 255 4.71 10.95 10.49
C HIS A 255 3.23 11.13 10.12
N VAL A 256 2.84 10.56 8.98
CA VAL A 256 1.49 10.71 8.42
C VAL A 256 0.59 9.54 8.82
N LEU A 257 1.15 8.33 8.95
CA LEU A 257 0.43 7.24 9.59
C LEU A 257 0.45 7.51 11.10
N ARG A 258 -0.73 7.64 11.68
CA ARG A 258 -0.93 7.62 13.13
C ARG A 258 -1.14 6.16 13.55
N GLY A 259 -0.55 5.72 14.65
CA GLY A 259 -0.69 4.34 15.17
C GLY A 259 0.54 3.46 14.91
N GLU A 260 0.32 2.13 14.90
CA GLU A 260 1.38 1.11 14.98
C GLU A 260 1.95 0.62 13.65
N ALA A 261 1.29 0.95 12.54
CA ALA A 261 1.74 0.59 11.21
C ALA A 261 2.82 1.56 10.70
N GLU A 262 4.01 1.04 10.47
CA GLU A 262 5.17 1.80 9.97
C GLU A 262 5.31 1.71 8.46
N TYR A 263 4.72 0.68 7.83
CA TYR A 263 4.87 0.38 6.40
C TYR A 263 3.53 0.07 5.75
N LEU A 264 3.29 0.65 4.57
CA LEU A 264 2.27 0.20 3.63
C LEU A 264 2.92 -0.65 2.55
N VAL A 265 2.41 -1.86 2.38
CA VAL A 265 3.00 -2.89 1.54
C VAL A 265 2.02 -3.32 0.47
N ILE A 266 2.49 -3.40 -0.77
CA ILE A 266 1.77 -3.97 -1.92
C ILE A 266 1.66 -5.48 -1.73
N GLY A 267 0.43 -5.98 -1.86
CA GLY A 267 0.07 -7.35 -1.53
C GLY A 267 0.45 -8.41 -2.56
N GLY A 268 -0.37 -9.46 -2.60
CA GLY A 268 -0.13 -10.69 -3.33
C GLY A 268 0.12 -11.87 -2.41
N ASP A 269 0.76 -12.91 -2.94
CA ASP A 269 1.08 -14.16 -2.23
C ASP A 269 2.38 -14.00 -1.45
N TYR A 270 2.31 -14.12 -0.13
CA TYR A 270 3.46 -14.04 0.76
C TYR A 270 3.69 -15.36 1.48
N ARG A 271 4.94 -15.83 1.48
CA ARG A 271 5.38 -16.82 2.46
C ARG A 271 5.59 -16.11 3.79
N VAL A 272 4.97 -16.64 4.83
CA VAL A 272 5.00 -16.08 6.18
C VAL A 272 5.30 -17.16 7.21
N ALA A 273 5.92 -16.77 8.31
CA ALA A 273 5.91 -17.56 9.53
C ALA A 273 4.77 -17.07 10.42
N VAL A 274 3.94 -18.01 10.88
CA VAL A 274 2.78 -17.73 11.72
C VAL A 274 3.10 -18.11 13.16
N SER A 275 2.90 -17.19 14.10
CA SER A 275 2.97 -17.48 15.54
C SER A 275 1.73 -16.96 16.25
N CYS A 276 1.22 -17.70 17.22
CA CYS A 276 0.16 -17.23 18.10
C CYS A 276 0.77 -16.68 19.39
N PHE A 277 0.08 -15.74 20.03
CA PHE A 277 0.41 -15.26 21.38
C PHE A 277 -0.32 -16.08 22.44
#